data_AF-A0A445IU77-F1
#
_entry.id   AF-A0A445IU77-F1
#
_cell.length_a   1.000
_cell.length_b   1.000
_cell.length_c   1.000
_cell.angle_alpha   90.00
_cell.angle_beta   90.00
_cell.angle_gamma   90.00
#
_symmetry.space_group_name_H-M   'P 1'
#
loop_
_entity.id
_entity.type
_entity.pdbx_description
1 polymer ?
#
loop_
_entity_poly.entity_id
_entity_poly.type
_entity_poly.pdbx_seq_one_letter_code
_entity_poly.pdbx_strand_id
1 'polypeptide(L)'
;MDLDQWISKVKDGQHLLEDELQLLCEYVKEILIEESNVQPVNSPVTVCGDIHGQFHDLMKLFQTGGHVPETNYIFMGDFVDRGYNSLEVFTILLLLKARKTNVVFDSLGISSTMDVRLKSKVYGFYDECQRKYGNANAWRYCTDVFDYLTLSAIIDGTVNIFHSLLFKYLSPMCLCASWWVLCVHGGLSPDIRTIDQIRVIDRNCEIPHEGPFCDLMWSDPEDIETWAVSPRGAGWLFGSRVTSEFNHINNLDLVCRAHQLVQEGLKYMFQDKGLVTVWSAPNYCYRCGNVASILSFNENMVKEILIEESNVQPVNSPVTVCGDIHGQFHDLMKLFQTGGHVPETNYIFMGDFVDRGYNSLEVFTILLLLKARYPANITLLRGNHESRQLTQVYGFYDECQRKYGNANAWRYCTDVFDYLTLSAIIDGTVLCVHGGLSPDIRTIDQIRVIDRNCEIPHEGPFCDLMWSDPEDIETWAVSPRGAGWLFGSRVTSEFNHINNLDLVCRAHQLVQEGLKYMFQDKGLVTVWSAPNYCYRCGNVASILSFNENMEREVKFFTETEENNQMRGPRTGVPYFL
;
A
#
# COMPACT_ATOMS: atom_id res chain seq x y z
N MET A 1 -35.96 -14.21 3.65
CA MET A 1 -34.74 -14.22 4.47
C MET A 1 -34.40 -12.77 4.78
N ASP A 2 -34.57 -12.36 6.03
CA ASP A 2 -34.18 -11.02 6.49
C ASP A 2 -32.76 -11.10 7.07
N LEU A 3 -31.76 -10.92 6.20
CA LEU A 3 -30.36 -11.12 6.57
C LEU A 3 -29.88 -10.12 7.63
N ASP A 4 -30.34 -8.87 7.58
CA ASP A 4 -29.90 -7.84 8.53
C ASP A 4 -30.43 -8.15 9.94
N GLN A 5 -31.69 -8.60 10.05
CA GLN A 5 -32.25 -9.06 11.32
C GLN A 5 -31.48 -10.29 11.86
N TRP A 6 -31.20 -11.27 11.01
CA TRP A 6 -30.46 -12.48 11.39
C TRP A 6 -29.02 -12.17 11.83
N ILE A 7 -28.34 -11.25 11.14
CA ILE A 7 -27.00 -10.77 11.52
C ILE A 7 -27.05 -10.12 12.90
N SER A 8 -28.02 -9.24 13.16
CA SER A 8 -28.16 -8.59 14.48
C SER A 8 -28.39 -9.63 15.57
N LYS A 9 -29.29 -10.59 15.33
CA LYS A 9 -29.62 -11.67 16.26
C LYS A 9 -28.39 -12.50 16.65
N VAL A 10 -27.58 -12.89 15.66
CA VAL A 10 -26.35 -13.66 15.92
C VAL A 10 -25.27 -12.84 16.62
N LYS A 11 -25.12 -11.55 16.26
CA LYS A 11 -24.20 -10.62 16.96
C LYS A 11 -24.55 -10.46 18.45
N ASP A 12 -25.83 -10.55 18.81
CA ASP A 12 -26.30 -10.52 20.20
C ASP A 12 -26.12 -11.86 20.94
N GLY A 13 -25.46 -12.85 20.32
CA GLY A 13 -25.19 -14.16 20.91
C GLY A 13 -26.37 -15.14 20.85
N GLN A 14 -27.40 -14.84 20.05
CA GLN A 14 -28.50 -15.77 19.80
C GLN A 14 -28.22 -16.64 18.57
N HIS A 15 -28.83 -17.81 18.49
CA HIS A 15 -28.76 -18.66 17.29
C HIS A 15 -30.06 -18.59 16.48
N LEU A 16 -29.97 -18.87 15.19
CA LEU A 16 -31.13 -18.94 14.29
C LEU A 16 -32.02 -20.13 14.65
N LEU A 17 -33.29 -20.08 14.27
CA LEU A 17 -34.14 -21.27 14.32
C LEU A 17 -33.61 -22.33 13.34
N GLU A 18 -33.97 -23.59 13.55
CA GLU A 18 -33.42 -24.71 12.74
C GLU A 18 -33.78 -24.58 11.26
N ASP A 19 -35.00 -24.14 10.94
CA ASP A 19 -35.48 -23.89 9.59
C ASP A 19 -34.81 -22.65 8.95
N GLU A 20 -34.57 -21.60 9.74
CA GLU A 20 -33.79 -20.43 9.32
C GLU A 20 -32.35 -20.80 8.97
N LEU A 21 -31.70 -21.61 9.80
CA LEU A 21 -30.34 -22.10 9.58
C LEU A 21 -30.26 -23.01 8.36
N GLN A 22 -31.22 -23.93 8.20
CA GLN A 22 -31.30 -24.78 7.01
C GLN A 22 -31.42 -23.94 5.75
N LEU A 23 -32.32 -22.95 5.74
CA LEU A 23 -32.50 -22.05 4.60
C LEU A 23 -31.22 -21.27 4.27
N LEU A 24 -30.51 -20.78 5.29
CA LEU A 24 -29.23 -20.09 5.12
C LEU A 24 -28.17 -21.01 4.49
N CYS A 25 -28.02 -22.23 5.01
CA CYS A 25 -27.06 -23.20 4.48
C CYS A 25 -27.35 -23.57 3.02
N GLU A 26 -28.61 -23.85 2.66
CA GLU A 26 -28.99 -24.11 1.26
C GLU A 26 -28.67 -22.92 0.35
N TYR A 27 -29.01 -21.71 0.79
CA TYR A 27 -28.75 -20.50 0.01
C TYR A 27 -27.25 -20.23 -0.21
N VAL A 28 -26.42 -20.43 0.83
CA VAL A 28 -24.97 -20.21 0.70
C VAL A 28 -24.31 -21.29 -0.16
N LYS A 29 -24.79 -22.54 -0.13
CA LYS A 29 -24.31 -23.57 -1.07
C LYS A 29 -24.52 -23.18 -2.52
N GLU A 30 -25.66 -22.59 -2.86
CA GLU A 30 -25.92 -22.07 -4.22
C GLU A 30 -24.95 -20.95 -4.64
N ILE A 31 -24.44 -20.16 -3.68
CA ILE A 31 -23.41 -19.16 -3.96
C ILE A 31 -22.06 -19.85 -4.17
N LEU A 32 -21.69 -20.74 -3.25
CA LEU A 32 -20.38 -21.37 -3.23
C LEU A 32 -20.16 -22.33 -4.41
N ILE A 33 -21.20 -22.98 -4.94
CA ILE A 33 -21.06 -23.91 -6.08
C ILE A 33 -20.59 -23.21 -7.36
N GLU A 34 -20.91 -21.93 -7.53
CA GLU A 34 -20.49 -21.10 -8.67
C GLU A 34 -19.07 -20.53 -8.50
N GLU A 35 -18.49 -20.64 -7.31
CA GLU A 35 -17.17 -20.10 -6.98
C GLU A 35 -16.05 -21.06 -7.39
N SER A 36 -15.09 -20.61 -8.19
CA SER A 36 -13.82 -21.30 -8.48
C SER A 36 -13.04 -21.66 -7.21
N ASN A 37 -12.20 -22.71 -7.26
CA ASN A 37 -11.31 -23.07 -6.13
C ASN A 37 -10.28 -22.00 -5.80
N VAL A 38 -9.95 -21.14 -6.76
CA VAL A 38 -9.07 -20.00 -6.57
C VAL A 38 -9.88 -18.74 -6.82
N GLN A 39 -10.33 -18.10 -5.73
CA GLN A 39 -11.12 -16.88 -5.80
C GLN A 39 -10.23 -15.66 -6.05
N PRO A 40 -10.42 -14.91 -7.15
CA PRO A 40 -9.75 -13.63 -7.33
C PRO A 40 -10.34 -12.58 -6.39
N VAL A 41 -9.48 -11.87 -5.66
CA VAL A 41 -9.87 -10.81 -4.73
C VAL A 41 -9.01 -9.58 -5.00
N ASN A 42 -9.63 -8.42 -5.14
CA ASN A 42 -8.89 -7.17 -5.29
C ASN A 42 -8.55 -6.60 -3.92
N SER A 43 -7.37 -6.00 -3.79
CA SER A 43 -7.10 -5.08 -2.68
C SER A 43 -8.02 -3.85 -2.76
N PRO A 44 -8.34 -3.16 -1.64
CA PRO A 44 -7.96 -3.49 -0.27
C PRO A 44 -8.72 -4.69 0.29
N VAL A 45 -8.03 -5.58 1.01
CA VAL A 45 -8.60 -6.77 1.64
C VAL A 45 -7.86 -7.14 2.91
N THR A 46 -8.59 -7.65 3.91
CA THR A 46 -8.00 -8.17 5.15
C THR A 46 -8.05 -9.71 5.16
N VAL A 47 -6.90 -10.33 5.37
CA VAL A 47 -6.74 -11.77 5.49
C VAL A 47 -6.76 -12.19 6.96
N CYS A 48 -7.57 -13.19 7.27
CA CYS A 48 -7.75 -13.78 8.58
C CYS A 48 -7.33 -15.26 8.53
N GLY A 49 -6.55 -15.70 9.51
CA GLY A 49 -6.21 -17.11 9.73
C GLY A 49 -7.28 -17.82 10.58
N ASP A 50 -6.86 -18.87 11.29
CA ASP A 50 -7.75 -19.76 12.04
C ASP A 50 -8.52 -19.05 13.17
N ILE A 51 -9.78 -19.46 13.40
CA ILE A 51 -10.71 -18.86 14.40
C ILE A 51 -11.16 -19.86 15.47
N HIS A 52 -11.38 -21.12 15.10
CA HIS A 52 -11.72 -22.22 16.03
C HIS A 52 -12.89 -21.91 16.97
N GLY A 53 -14.02 -21.43 16.45
CA GLY A 53 -15.24 -21.22 17.24
C GLY A 53 -15.14 -20.16 18.35
N GLN A 54 -14.16 -19.25 18.28
CA GLN A 54 -13.99 -18.14 19.22
C GLN A 54 -14.81 -16.91 18.80
N PHE A 55 -16.14 -16.95 19.00
CA PHE A 55 -17.07 -15.94 18.51
C PHE A 55 -16.80 -14.51 18.99
N HIS A 56 -16.50 -14.32 20.28
CA HIS A 56 -16.25 -12.98 20.82
C HIS A 56 -14.95 -12.38 20.27
N ASP A 57 -13.94 -13.23 20.01
CA ASP A 57 -12.69 -12.80 19.39
C ASP A 57 -12.90 -12.44 17.92
N LEU A 58 -13.76 -13.15 17.19
CA LEU A 58 -14.19 -12.76 15.84
C LEU A 58 -14.92 -11.41 15.84
N MET A 59 -15.79 -11.12 16.81
CA MET A 59 -16.41 -9.80 16.93
C MET A 59 -15.37 -8.71 17.21
N LYS A 60 -14.35 -9.01 18.02
CA LYS A 60 -13.23 -8.10 18.27
C LYS A 60 -12.38 -7.90 17.03
N LEU A 61 -12.17 -8.94 16.24
CA LEU A 61 -11.48 -8.88 14.95
C LEU A 61 -12.18 -7.88 14.03
N PHE A 62 -13.51 -7.94 13.89
CA PHE A 62 -14.26 -6.95 13.08
C PHE A 62 -14.19 -5.53 13.64
N GLN A 63 -14.11 -5.35 14.97
CA GLN A 63 -13.88 -4.02 15.54
C GLN A 63 -12.49 -3.46 15.21
N THR A 64 -11.49 -4.34 15.06
CA THR A 64 -10.10 -3.95 14.77
C THR A 64 -9.86 -3.78 13.26
N GLY A 65 -10.30 -4.73 12.44
CA GLY A 65 -10.07 -4.73 10.99
C GLY A 65 -11.08 -3.92 10.18
N GLY A 66 -12.20 -3.52 10.80
CA GLY A 66 -13.31 -2.84 10.15
C GLY A 66 -14.51 -3.74 9.90
N HIS A 67 -15.70 -3.15 9.82
CA HIS A 67 -16.94 -3.90 9.67
C HIS A 67 -17.25 -4.21 8.19
N VAL A 68 -17.96 -5.31 7.96
CA VAL A 68 -18.56 -5.63 6.66
C VAL A 68 -19.88 -4.85 6.53
N PRO A 69 -20.15 -4.18 5.39
CA PRO A 69 -19.51 -4.31 4.07
C PRO A 69 -18.35 -3.35 3.77
N GLU A 70 -17.95 -2.47 4.69
CA GLU A 70 -16.91 -1.45 4.45
C GLU A 70 -15.52 -2.05 4.23
N THR A 71 -15.28 -3.23 4.80
CA THR A 71 -14.01 -3.97 4.67
C THR A 71 -14.24 -5.33 4.00
N ASN A 72 -13.38 -5.67 3.03
CA ASN A 72 -13.35 -6.98 2.38
C ASN A 72 -12.51 -7.96 3.21
N TYR A 73 -12.93 -9.22 3.28
CA TYR A 73 -12.25 -10.24 4.10
C TYR A 73 -12.01 -11.56 3.34
N ILE A 74 -10.84 -12.15 3.57
CA ILE A 74 -10.54 -13.56 3.26
C ILE A 74 -10.36 -14.30 4.58
N PHE A 75 -11.12 -15.37 4.80
CA PHE A 75 -10.96 -16.24 5.97
C PHE A 75 -10.34 -17.59 5.55
N MET A 76 -9.14 -17.88 6.06
CA MET A 76 -8.32 -19.05 5.74
C MET A 76 -8.63 -20.23 6.68
N GLY A 77 -9.80 -20.85 6.51
CA GLY A 77 -10.13 -22.12 7.17
C GLY A 77 -10.27 -22.10 8.69
N ASP A 78 -10.43 -23.30 9.25
CA ASP A 78 -10.64 -23.63 10.66
C ASP A 78 -11.57 -22.67 11.44
N PHE A 79 -12.80 -22.51 10.93
CA PHE A 79 -13.85 -21.67 11.54
C PHE A 79 -14.47 -22.28 12.80
N VAL A 80 -14.49 -23.60 12.88
CA VAL A 80 -15.15 -24.39 13.93
C VAL A 80 -14.13 -25.23 14.70
N ASP A 81 -14.58 -25.96 15.72
CA ASP A 81 -13.75 -26.84 16.58
C ASP A 81 -12.99 -26.05 17.67
N ARG A 82 -12.69 -26.68 18.81
CA ARG A 82 -11.93 -26.20 19.99
C ARG A 82 -12.50 -25.03 20.79
N GLY A 83 -13.29 -24.14 20.19
CA GLY A 83 -14.02 -23.06 20.85
C GLY A 83 -15.44 -23.43 21.25
N TYR A 84 -16.03 -22.65 22.17
CA TYR A 84 -17.37 -22.90 22.70
C TYR A 84 -18.53 -22.46 21.79
N ASN A 85 -18.25 -21.64 20.77
CA ASN A 85 -19.24 -20.93 19.97
C ASN A 85 -19.03 -21.14 18.46
N SER A 86 -18.77 -22.39 18.06
CA SER A 86 -18.55 -22.75 16.66
C SER A 86 -19.78 -22.49 15.79
N LEU A 87 -20.98 -22.71 16.34
CA LEU A 87 -22.23 -22.42 15.64
C LEU A 87 -22.37 -20.94 15.35
N GLU A 88 -22.14 -20.06 16.33
CA GLU A 88 -22.26 -18.62 16.12
C GLU A 88 -21.22 -18.11 15.11
N VAL A 89 -19.96 -18.55 15.21
CA VAL A 89 -18.90 -18.20 14.25
C VAL A 89 -19.29 -18.61 12.84
N PHE A 90 -19.69 -19.86 12.63
CA PHE A 90 -20.02 -20.31 11.28
C PHE A 90 -21.26 -19.62 10.74
N THR A 91 -22.30 -19.45 11.59
CA THR A 91 -23.55 -18.79 11.19
C THR A 91 -23.32 -17.33 10.79
N ILE A 92 -22.55 -16.55 11.56
CA ILE A 92 -22.30 -15.15 11.22
C ILE A 92 -21.52 -15.01 9.91
N LEU A 93 -20.55 -15.90 9.64
CA LEU A 93 -19.82 -15.91 8.39
C LEU A 93 -20.77 -16.22 7.21
N LEU A 94 -21.59 -17.28 7.31
CA LEU A 94 -22.58 -17.62 6.28
C LEU A 94 -23.54 -16.46 5.99
N LEU A 95 -24.01 -15.76 7.02
CA LEU A 95 -24.89 -14.58 6.87
C LEU A 95 -24.20 -13.45 6.10
N LEU A 96 -22.92 -13.17 6.39
CA LEU A 96 -22.15 -12.15 5.66
C LEU A 96 -21.99 -12.55 4.19
N LYS A 97 -21.66 -13.82 3.90
CA LYS A 97 -21.58 -14.33 2.53
C LYS A 97 -22.91 -14.24 1.79
N ALA A 98 -24.01 -14.62 2.45
CA ALA A 98 -25.36 -14.53 1.90
C ALA A 98 -25.78 -13.09 1.55
N ARG A 99 -25.22 -12.09 2.24
CA ARG A 99 -25.43 -10.67 1.94
C ARG A 99 -24.70 -10.21 0.66
N LYS A 100 -24.06 -11.12 -0.08
CA LYS A 100 -23.24 -10.85 -1.28
C LYS A 100 -22.14 -9.81 -1.02
N THR A 101 -21.59 -9.81 0.19
CA THR A 101 -20.43 -8.99 0.53
C THR A 101 -19.17 -9.67 -0.01
N ASN A 102 -18.08 -8.91 -0.21
CA ASN A 102 -16.77 -9.42 -0.65
C ASN A 102 -16.06 -10.20 0.48
N VAL A 103 -16.73 -11.22 1.02
CA VAL A 103 -16.20 -12.16 2.00
C VAL A 103 -15.92 -13.46 1.25
N VAL A 104 -14.67 -13.89 1.30
CA VAL A 104 -14.20 -15.13 0.67
C VAL A 104 -13.85 -16.13 1.75
N PHE A 105 -14.34 -17.37 1.59
CA PHE A 105 -14.01 -18.48 2.46
C PHE A 105 -13.09 -19.44 1.76
N ASP A 106 -11.94 -19.67 2.37
CA ASP A 106 -11.04 -20.76 2.03
C ASP A 106 -11.28 -21.94 3.02
N SER A 107 -11.03 -23.15 2.54
CA SER A 107 -11.44 -24.46 3.07
C SER A 107 -10.93 -24.76 4.47
N LEU A 108 -11.59 -25.73 5.13
CA LEU A 108 -11.33 -26.14 6.53
C LEU A 108 -10.32 -27.30 6.62
N GLY A 109 -9.29 -27.19 7.45
CA GLY A 109 -8.24 -28.20 7.66
C GLY A 109 -8.54 -29.19 8.79
N ILE A 110 -9.71 -29.84 8.76
CA ILE A 110 -10.07 -30.83 9.80
C ILE A 110 -9.31 -32.15 9.56
N SER A 111 -8.18 -32.33 10.23
CA SER A 111 -7.27 -33.50 10.28
C SER A 111 -7.80 -34.81 9.62
N SER A 112 -6.98 -35.41 8.75
CA SER A 112 -7.33 -36.58 7.90
C SER A 112 -7.31 -37.97 8.57
N THR A 113 -7.08 -38.11 9.88
CA THR A 113 -6.94 -39.43 10.53
C THR A 113 -8.25 -40.13 10.94
N MET A 114 -9.43 -39.55 10.68
CA MET A 114 -10.74 -40.17 10.97
C MET A 114 -11.86 -39.37 10.28
N ASP A 115 -12.89 -40.05 9.79
CA ASP A 115 -14.12 -39.53 9.14
C ASP A 115 -14.54 -38.16 9.72
N VAL A 116 -14.71 -37.16 8.86
CA VAL A 116 -15.04 -35.76 9.22
C VAL A 116 -16.31 -35.70 10.10
N ARG A 117 -17.23 -36.66 9.91
CA ARG A 117 -18.46 -36.82 10.69
C ARG A 117 -18.24 -37.38 12.10
N LEU A 118 -17.13 -38.07 12.31
CA LEU A 118 -16.71 -38.60 13.61
C LEU A 118 -15.87 -37.60 14.40
N LYS A 119 -15.10 -36.70 13.77
CA LYS A 119 -14.25 -35.72 14.49
C LYS A 119 -14.99 -34.50 15.03
N SER A 120 -15.95 -33.97 14.29
CA SER A 120 -16.82 -32.89 14.82
C SER A 120 -17.70 -33.35 15.99
N LYS A 121 -17.90 -34.67 16.15
CA LYS A 121 -18.41 -35.31 17.38
C LYS A 121 -17.41 -35.34 18.53
N VAL A 122 -16.10 -35.37 18.26
CA VAL A 122 -15.04 -35.49 19.26
C VAL A 122 -14.63 -34.12 19.83
N TYR A 123 -14.79 -33.05 19.07
CA TYR A 123 -14.35 -31.71 19.49
C TYR A 123 -15.47 -30.70 19.75
N GLY A 124 -16.66 -31.19 20.08
CA GLY A 124 -17.70 -30.37 20.73
C GLY A 124 -18.61 -29.56 19.81
N PHE A 125 -18.34 -29.43 18.50
CA PHE A 125 -19.26 -28.72 17.59
C PHE A 125 -20.59 -29.48 17.41
N TYR A 126 -20.53 -30.80 17.25
CA TYR A 126 -21.74 -31.65 17.24
C TYR A 126 -22.53 -31.52 18.54
N ASP A 127 -21.83 -31.61 19.68
CA ASP A 127 -22.45 -31.48 21.00
C ASP A 127 -23.04 -30.08 21.22
N GLU A 128 -22.43 -29.04 20.65
CA GLU A 128 -22.93 -27.67 20.65
C GLU A 128 -24.26 -27.56 19.90
N CYS A 129 -24.32 -28.09 18.68
CA CYS A 129 -25.56 -28.14 17.90
C CYS A 129 -26.64 -28.96 18.62
N GLN A 130 -26.28 -30.13 19.16
CA GLN A 130 -27.23 -30.98 19.88
C GLN A 130 -27.74 -30.31 21.15
N ARG A 131 -26.90 -29.56 21.87
CA ARG A 131 -27.30 -28.81 23.07
C ARG A 131 -28.26 -27.66 22.74
N LYS A 132 -28.04 -26.96 21.62
CA LYS A 132 -28.84 -25.78 21.22
C LYS A 132 -30.16 -26.15 20.55
N TYR A 133 -30.16 -27.16 19.67
CA TYR A 133 -31.33 -27.56 18.89
C TYR A 133 -32.02 -28.84 19.38
N GLY A 134 -31.41 -29.57 20.32
CA GLY A 134 -31.92 -30.84 20.81
C GLY A 134 -31.76 -32.01 19.83
N ASN A 135 -31.11 -31.79 18.69
CA ASN A 135 -30.90 -32.79 17.64
C ASN A 135 -29.63 -32.48 16.79
N ALA A 136 -29.31 -33.34 15.83
CA ALA A 136 -28.10 -33.24 15.01
C ALA A 136 -28.32 -32.54 13.64
N ASN A 137 -29.51 -32.02 13.36
CA ASN A 137 -29.83 -31.46 12.05
C ASN A 137 -29.02 -30.20 11.76
N ALA A 138 -28.93 -29.27 12.72
CA ALA A 138 -28.11 -28.07 12.61
C ALA A 138 -26.64 -28.37 12.27
N TRP A 139 -26.07 -29.37 12.94
CA TRP A 139 -24.73 -29.86 12.63
C TRP A 139 -24.64 -30.37 11.19
N ARG A 140 -25.60 -31.20 10.75
CA ARG A 140 -25.63 -31.72 9.38
C ARG A 140 -25.70 -30.60 8.35
N TYR A 141 -26.62 -29.64 8.53
CA TYR A 141 -26.77 -28.50 7.63
C TYR A 141 -25.48 -27.70 7.51
N CYS A 142 -24.78 -27.44 8.63
CA CYS A 142 -23.51 -26.74 8.60
C CYS A 142 -22.40 -27.55 7.92
N THR A 143 -22.25 -28.85 8.24
CA THR A 143 -21.21 -29.68 7.64
C THR A 143 -21.42 -29.90 6.14
N ASP A 144 -22.66 -29.95 5.68
CA ASP A 144 -22.97 -30.06 4.24
C ASP A 144 -22.47 -28.84 3.45
N VAL A 145 -22.23 -27.68 4.10
CA VAL A 145 -21.64 -26.50 3.44
C VAL A 145 -20.13 -26.64 3.26
N PHE A 146 -19.44 -27.44 4.09
CA PHE A 146 -17.97 -27.52 4.10
C PHE A 146 -17.41 -28.00 2.76
N ASP A 147 -18.09 -28.94 2.11
CA ASP A 147 -17.71 -29.51 0.82
C ASP A 147 -17.72 -28.48 -0.32
N TYR A 148 -18.37 -27.33 -0.12
CA TYR A 148 -18.50 -26.28 -1.13
C TYR A 148 -17.52 -25.11 -0.92
N LEU A 149 -16.79 -25.07 0.20
CA LEU A 149 -15.81 -24.01 0.48
C LEU A 149 -14.69 -24.02 -0.58
N THR A 150 -14.20 -22.84 -0.94
CA THR A 150 -13.13 -22.71 -1.94
C THR A 150 -11.78 -23.14 -1.34
N LEU A 151 -10.77 -23.44 -2.16
CA LEU A 151 -9.49 -24.00 -1.69
C LEU A 151 -8.36 -22.97 -1.55
N SER A 152 -8.60 -21.75 -2.03
CA SER A 152 -7.63 -20.66 -2.02
C SER A 152 -8.27 -19.36 -2.48
N ALA A 153 -7.60 -18.26 -2.16
CA ALA A 153 -7.85 -16.96 -2.76
C ALA A 153 -6.56 -16.42 -3.37
N ILE A 154 -6.67 -15.65 -4.45
CA ILE A 154 -5.55 -14.91 -5.02
C ILE A 154 -5.85 -13.43 -4.94
N ILE A 155 -5.01 -12.70 -4.21
CA ILE A 155 -5.13 -11.25 -4.06
C ILE A 155 -4.38 -10.59 -5.20
N ASP A 156 -5.11 -9.79 -5.98
CA ASP A 156 -4.54 -8.86 -6.94
C ASP A 156 -4.32 -7.51 -6.25
N GLY A 157 -3.06 -7.22 -5.99
CA GLY A 157 -2.57 -5.98 -5.43
C GLY A 157 -2.16 -4.95 -6.46
N THR A 158 -2.51 -5.16 -7.74
CA THR A 158 -2.25 -4.19 -8.79
C THR A 158 -2.90 -2.87 -8.41
N VAL A 159 -2.05 -1.85 -8.18
CA VAL A 159 -2.49 -0.46 -8.02
C VAL A 159 -3.12 -0.03 -9.33
N ASN A 160 -4.43 -0.28 -9.47
CA ASN A 160 -5.19 -0.04 -10.68
C ASN A 160 -5.41 1.46 -10.95
N ILE A 161 -4.90 2.34 -10.09
CA ILE A 161 -5.14 3.77 -10.22
C ILE A 161 -4.57 4.32 -11.54
N PHE A 162 -3.56 3.69 -12.17
CA PHE A 162 -2.89 4.26 -13.35
C PHE A 162 -2.47 3.30 -14.47
N HIS A 163 -2.91 2.04 -14.41
CA HIS A 163 -2.47 0.98 -15.33
C HIS A 163 -2.78 1.27 -16.81
N SER A 164 -3.87 1.99 -17.11
CA SER A 164 -4.25 2.33 -18.49
C SER A 164 -3.48 3.52 -19.09
N LEU A 165 -2.91 4.41 -18.27
CA LEU A 165 -2.26 5.66 -18.75
C LEU A 165 -0.78 5.47 -19.10
N LEU A 166 -0.07 4.65 -18.32
CA LEU A 166 1.38 4.44 -18.49
C LEU A 166 1.73 3.47 -19.64
N PHE A 167 0.82 2.56 -20.01
CA PHE A 167 1.03 1.59 -21.11
C PHE A 167 1.27 2.26 -22.48
N LYS A 168 0.86 3.52 -22.63
CA LYS A 168 1.00 4.28 -23.88
C LYS A 168 2.40 4.86 -24.09
N TYR A 169 3.19 4.99 -23.02
CA TYR A 169 4.46 5.75 -23.04
C TYR A 169 5.67 4.95 -22.56
N LEU A 170 5.46 3.79 -21.93
CA LEU A 170 6.52 2.92 -21.46
C LEU A 170 6.41 1.56 -22.17
N SER A 171 7.48 1.15 -22.86
CA SER A 171 7.69 -0.26 -23.24
C SER A 171 7.62 -1.14 -21.98
N PRO A 172 7.38 -2.47 -22.09
CA PRO A 172 7.06 -3.36 -20.96
C PRO A 172 8.23 -3.62 -19.97
N MET A 173 9.20 -2.72 -19.86
CA MET A 173 10.14 -2.69 -18.76
C MET A 173 9.52 -1.90 -17.61
N CYS A 174 9.28 -2.62 -16.50
CA CYS A 174 9.20 -2.10 -15.14
C CYS A 174 8.30 -0.88 -14.95
N LEU A 175 7.05 -1.06 -14.51
CA LEU A 175 6.33 -0.11 -13.62
C LEU A 175 4.93 -0.57 -13.18
N CYS A 176 4.57 -1.83 -13.38
CA CYS A 176 3.51 -2.44 -12.61
C CYS A 176 4.10 -2.84 -11.25
N ALA A 177 3.79 -2.11 -10.18
CA ALA A 177 3.84 -2.71 -8.84
C ALA A 177 2.56 -3.56 -8.69
N SER A 178 2.40 -4.59 -9.53
CA SER A 178 1.45 -5.66 -9.27
C SER A 178 2.13 -6.59 -8.30
N TRP A 179 1.59 -6.67 -7.10
CA TRP A 179 1.91 -7.76 -6.22
C TRP A 179 0.76 -8.75 -6.18
N TRP A 180 1.09 -10.03 -6.12
CA TRP A 180 0.12 -11.11 -6.08
C TRP A 180 0.36 -11.95 -4.83
N VAL A 181 -0.70 -12.18 -4.06
CA VAL A 181 -0.65 -13.00 -2.84
C VAL A 181 -1.57 -14.20 -3.00
N LEU A 182 -1.03 -15.41 -2.90
CA LEU A 182 -1.84 -16.61 -2.78
C LEU A 182 -2.18 -16.85 -1.31
N CYS A 183 -3.46 -16.92 -0.98
CA CYS A 183 -3.96 -17.34 0.33
C CYS A 183 -4.41 -18.80 0.25
N VAL A 184 -3.87 -19.65 1.13
CA VAL A 184 -4.21 -21.07 1.28
C VAL A 184 -4.31 -21.42 2.76
N HIS A 185 -5.20 -22.31 3.19
CA HIS A 185 -5.28 -22.67 4.61
C HIS A 185 -4.00 -23.37 5.12
N GLY A 186 -3.62 -24.49 4.52
CA GLY A 186 -2.44 -25.26 4.89
C GLY A 186 -1.19 -24.76 4.18
N GLY A 187 -0.77 -25.39 3.09
CA GLY A 187 0.51 -25.08 2.46
C GLY A 187 0.58 -25.43 0.98
N LEU A 188 1.79 -25.70 0.51
CA LEU A 188 2.04 -26.07 -0.89
C LEU A 188 1.97 -27.59 -1.06
N SER A 189 1.76 -28.04 -2.30
CA SER A 189 1.78 -29.46 -2.68
C SER A 189 2.89 -29.75 -3.70
N PRO A 190 3.60 -30.88 -3.61
CA PRO A 190 4.55 -31.30 -4.64
C PRO A 190 3.88 -31.58 -6.01
N ASP A 191 2.57 -31.86 -6.01
CA ASP A 191 1.79 -32.13 -7.22
C ASP A 191 1.24 -30.84 -7.87
N ILE A 192 1.35 -29.71 -7.19
CA ILE A 192 0.85 -28.40 -7.64
C ILE A 192 2.05 -27.49 -7.90
N ARG A 193 2.32 -27.25 -9.18
CA ARG A 193 3.33 -26.27 -9.63
C ARG A 193 2.71 -24.94 -10.01
N THR A 194 1.48 -24.96 -10.53
CA THR A 194 0.77 -23.74 -10.94
C THR A 194 -0.57 -23.57 -10.22
N ILE A 195 -0.99 -22.33 -10.01
CA ILE A 195 -2.29 -21.99 -9.40
C ILE A 195 -3.46 -22.57 -10.22
N ASP A 196 -3.32 -22.70 -11.54
CA ASP A 196 -4.34 -23.31 -12.39
C ASP A 196 -4.61 -24.78 -12.05
N GLN A 197 -3.62 -25.49 -11.49
CA GLN A 197 -3.85 -26.86 -11.01
C GLN A 197 -4.76 -26.89 -9.78
N ILE A 198 -4.76 -25.84 -8.95
CA ILE A 198 -5.70 -25.70 -7.82
C ILE A 198 -7.13 -25.53 -8.35
N ARG A 199 -7.31 -24.77 -9.43
CA ARG A 199 -8.62 -24.48 -10.04
C ARG A 199 -9.40 -25.72 -10.48
N VAL A 200 -8.72 -26.82 -10.78
CA VAL A 200 -9.31 -28.05 -11.33
C VAL A 200 -9.46 -29.19 -10.31
N ILE A 201 -9.09 -28.97 -9.04
CA ILE A 201 -9.28 -29.97 -7.98
C ILE A 201 -10.78 -30.20 -7.76
N ASP A 202 -11.21 -31.46 -7.72
CA ASP A 202 -12.57 -31.79 -7.31
C ASP A 202 -12.72 -31.65 -5.79
N ARG A 203 -13.33 -30.56 -5.35
CA ARG A 203 -13.49 -30.24 -3.92
C ARG A 203 -14.78 -30.78 -3.32
N ASN A 204 -15.76 -31.18 -4.15
CA ASN A 204 -17.07 -31.66 -3.70
C ASN A 204 -16.98 -33.12 -3.21
N CYS A 205 -16.01 -33.40 -2.35
CA CYS A 205 -15.74 -34.70 -1.77
C CYS A 205 -15.21 -34.55 -0.35
N GLU A 206 -15.29 -35.62 0.44
CA GLU A 206 -14.57 -35.68 1.70
C GLU A 206 -13.07 -35.57 1.44
N ILE A 207 -12.36 -34.81 2.29
CA ILE A 207 -10.96 -34.50 2.04
C ILE A 207 -10.14 -35.80 1.99
N PRO A 208 -9.43 -36.10 0.88
CA PRO A 208 -8.66 -37.32 0.74
C PRO A 208 -7.55 -37.45 1.78
N HIS A 209 -7.09 -38.68 2.03
CA HIS A 209 -5.95 -38.92 2.91
C HIS A 209 -4.60 -38.50 2.29
N GLU A 210 -4.52 -38.40 0.97
CA GLU A 210 -3.31 -38.03 0.20
C GLU A 210 -3.66 -37.27 -1.08
N GLY A 211 -2.65 -36.63 -1.68
CA GLY A 211 -2.79 -35.90 -2.94
C GLY A 211 -3.02 -34.40 -2.75
N PRO A 212 -3.21 -33.65 -3.86
CA PRO A 212 -3.11 -32.20 -3.87
C PRO A 212 -4.13 -31.49 -2.96
N PHE A 213 -5.36 -32.01 -2.83
CA PHE A 213 -6.33 -31.45 -1.90
C PHE A 213 -5.87 -31.64 -0.45
N CYS A 214 -5.39 -32.83 -0.08
CA CYS A 214 -4.83 -33.08 1.26
C CYS A 214 -3.63 -32.17 1.56
N ASP A 215 -2.72 -32.06 0.60
CA ASP A 215 -1.50 -31.27 0.77
C ASP A 215 -1.78 -29.78 0.99
N LEU A 216 -2.72 -29.18 0.24
CA LEU A 216 -3.11 -27.77 0.43
C LEU A 216 -3.66 -27.50 1.84
N MET A 217 -4.19 -28.52 2.52
CA MET A 217 -4.79 -28.39 3.85
C MET A 217 -3.83 -28.72 5.01
N TRP A 218 -2.85 -29.61 4.80
CA TRP A 218 -1.99 -30.10 5.91
C TRP A 218 -0.48 -29.98 5.69
N SER A 219 -0.02 -29.49 4.54
CA SER A 219 1.40 -29.19 4.39
C SER A 219 1.82 -28.05 5.29
N ASP A 220 3.05 -28.10 5.81
CA ASP A 220 3.61 -27.19 6.82
C ASP A 220 5.00 -26.68 6.42
N PRO A 221 5.33 -25.40 6.57
CA PRO A 221 6.68 -24.92 6.35
C PRO A 221 7.60 -25.34 7.50
N GLU A 222 8.86 -25.62 7.18
CA GLU A 222 9.90 -25.92 8.15
C GLU A 222 11.23 -25.31 7.69
N ASP A 223 12.18 -25.12 8.61
CA ASP A 223 13.53 -24.60 8.31
C ASP A 223 14.40 -25.64 7.56
N ILE A 224 13.92 -26.05 6.39
CA ILE A 224 14.54 -26.94 5.41
C ILE A 224 14.59 -26.24 4.05
N GLU A 225 15.30 -26.80 3.07
CA GLU A 225 15.34 -26.24 1.71
C GLU A 225 14.23 -26.83 0.83
N THR A 226 14.03 -28.14 0.86
CA THR A 226 13.16 -28.89 -0.06
C THR A 226 11.95 -29.51 0.64
N TRP A 227 11.27 -30.46 -0.01
CA TRP A 227 10.19 -31.25 0.59
C TRP A 227 10.70 -32.26 1.61
N ALA A 228 9.92 -32.53 2.66
CA ALA A 228 10.10 -33.65 3.58
C ALA A 228 8.76 -34.24 4.03
N VAL A 229 8.78 -35.45 4.59
CA VAL A 229 7.56 -36.14 5.04
C VAL A 229 6.99 -35.43 6.28
N SER A 230 5.70 -35.14 6.25
CA SER A 230 5.00 -34.53 7.39
C SER A 230 4.88 -35.51 8.56
N PRO A 231 5.23 -35.09 9.80
CA PRO A 231 5.00 -35.91 10.99
C PRO A 231 3.51 -36.07 11.33
N ARG A 232 2.62 -35.30 10.69
CA ARG A 232 1.17 -35.37 10.89
C ARG A 232 0.54 -36.61 10.26
N GLY A 233 1.26 -37.30 9.37
CA GLY A 233 0.73 -38.39 8.56
C GLY A 233 -0.18 -37.92 7.42
N ALA A 234 -0.13 -36.63 7.10
CA ALA A 234 -0.89 -35.97 6.03
C ALA A 234 -0.13 -34.71 5.57
N GLY A 235 -0.22 -34.39 4.28
CA GLY A 235 0.54 -33.31 3.66
C GLY A 235 2.06 -33.48 3.73
N TRP A 236 2.79 -32.41 3.47
CA TRP A 236 4.25 -32.38 3.38
C TRP A 236 4.87 -31.28 4.23
N LEU A 237 6.10 -31.48 4.67
CA LEU A 237 6.95 -30.36 5.07
C LEU A 237 7.57 -29.72 3.82
N PHE A 238 7.68 -28.40 3.79
CA PHE A 238 8.30 -27.68 2.69
C PHE A 238 9.19 -26.54 3.13
N GLY A 239 10.22 -26.27 2.32
CA GLY A 239 11.30 -25.35 2.64
C GLY A 239 11.35 -24.08 1.81
N SER A 240 12.43 -23.32 2.02
CA SER A 240 12.67 -22.02 1.37
C SER A 240 12.75 -22.12 -0.15
N ARG A 241 13.37 -23.18 -0.67
CA ARG A 241 13.53 -23.37 -2.12
C ARG A 241 12.20 -23.73 -2.78
N VAL A 242 11.39 -24.57 -2.15
CA VAL A 242 10.04 -24.90 -2.64
C VAL A 242 9.18 -23.65 -2.74
N THR A 243 9.21 -22.81 -1.70
CA THR A 243 8.45 -21.55 -1.64
C THR A 243 8.90 -20.58 -2.72
N SER A 244 10.20 -20.32 -2.83
CA SER A 244 10.74 -19.38 -3.82
C SER A 244 10.54 -19.86 -5.26
N GLU A 245 10.68 -21.16 -5.55
CA GLU A 245 10.37 -21.73 -6.86
C GLU A 245 8.88 -21.61 -7.20
N PHE A 246 7.98 -21.93 -6.26
CA PHE A 246 6.54 -21.81 -6.46
C PHE A 246 6.12 -20.35 -6.70
N ASN A 247 6.62 -19.43 -5.88
CA ASN A 247 6.36 -17.99 -6.03
C ASN A 247 6.85 -17.47 -7.37
N HIS A 248 8.06 -17.86 -7.77
CA HIS A 248 8.62 -17.46 -9.06
C HIS A 248 7.81 -17.99 -10.25
N ILE A 249 7.43 -19.27 -10.24
CA ILE A 249 6.63 -19.89 -11.32
C ILE A 249 5.27 -19.20 -11.48
N ASN A 250 4.65 -18.81 -10.37
CA ASN A 250 3.32 -18.23 -10.35
C ASN A 250 3.30 -16.70 -10.31
N ASN A 251 4.47 -16.05 -10.38
CA ASN A 251 4.63 -14.60 -10.24
C ASN A 251 3.94 -14.05 -8.98
N LEU A 252 4.16 -14.72 -7.85
CA LEU A 252 3.67 -14.31 -6.54
C LEU A 252 4.78 -13.63 -5.75
N ASP A 253 4.41 -12.62 -4.98
CA ASP A 253 5.30 -11.95 -4.02
C ASP A 253 5.25 -12.64 -2.66
N LEU A 254 4.10 -13.25 -2.34
CA LEU A 254 3.85 -13.84 -1.04
C LEU A 254 2.85 -14.99 -1.13
N VAL A 255 3.12 -16.05 -0.39
CA VAL A 255 2.10 -17.03 0.01
C VAL A 255 1.69 -16.71 1.44
N CYS A 256 0.41 -16.50 1.66
CA CYS A 256 -0.21 -16.33 2.96
C CYS A 256 -0.91 -17.62 3.35
N ARG A 257 -0.66 -18.11 4.56
CA ARG A 257 -1.27 -19.34 5.07
C ARG A 257 -1.73 -19.28 6.51
N ALA A 258 -2.44 -20.30 6.95
CA ALA A 258 -2.89 -20.50 8.33
C ALA A 258 -2.40 -21.86 8.90
N HIS A 259 -3.21 -22.53 9.71
CA HIS A 259 -3.03 -23.91 10.20
C HIS A 259 -1.97 -24.17 11.29
N GLN A 260 -0.85 -23.44 11.31
CA GLN A 260 0.17 -23.58 12.36
C GLN A 260 0.03 -22.47 13.40
N LEU A 261 -0.09 -22.86 14.68
CA LEU A 261 -0.15 -21.92 15.79
C LEU A 261 1.13 -21.08 15.84
N VAL A 262 0.96 -19.76 15.77
CA VAL A 262 2.04 -18.79 15.92
C VAL A 262 1.81 -17.97 17.19
N GLN A 263 2.82 -17.92 18.07
CA GLN A 263 2.67 -17.28 19.38
C GLN A 263 2.41 -15.77 19.29
N GLU A 264 3.07 -15.09 18.35
CA GLU A 264 2.93 -13.65 18.11
C GLU A 264 1.76 -13.31 17.16
N GLY A 265 0.96 -14.30 16.76
CA GLY A 265 -0.16 -14.14 15.83
C GLY A 265 0.23 -14.13 14.35
N LEU A 266 1.47 -13.77 13.99
CA LEU A 266 1.99 -13.92 12.61
C LEU A 266 3.48 -14.27 12.59
N LYS A 267 3.91 -15.00 11.57
CA LYS A 267 5.32 -15.36 11.35
C LYS A 267 5.66 -15.40 9.86
N TYR A 268 6.60 -14.55 9.45
CA TYR A 268 7.27 -14.70 8.16
C TYR A 268 8.29 -15.83 8.24
N MET A 269 8.32 -16.68 7.22
CA MET A 269 9.24 -17.79 7.09
C MET A 269 10.31 -17.45 6.04
N PHE A 270 11.49 -18.02 6.23
CA PHE A 270 12.66 -17.90 5.34
C PHE A 270 13.26 -16.49 5.23
N GLN A 271 14.44 -16.38 4.60
CA GLN A 271 15.19 -15.12 4.50
C GLN A 271 14.54 -14.10 3.55
N ASP A 272 13.92 -14.58 2.47
CA ASP A 272 13.24 -13.77 1.46
C ASP A 272 11.84 -13.33 1.89
N LYS A 273 11.32 -13.85 3.01
CA LYS A 273 9.98 -13.59 3.54
C LYS A 273 8.86 -13.89 2.52
N GLY A 274 9.08 -14.82 1.59
CA GLY A 274 8.11 -15.20 0.56
C GLY A 274 6.91 -16.00 1.07
N LEU A 275 6.87 -16.34 2.36
CA LEU A 275 5.77 -17.06 3.02
C LEU A 275 5.46 -16.41 4.38
N VAL A 276 4.18 -16.23 4.68
CA VAL A 276 3.70 -15.80 5.99
C VAL A 276 2.63 -16.75 6.53
N THR A 277 2.71 -17.08 7.82
CA THR A 277 1.66 -17.78 8.55
C THR A 277 0.93 -16.80 9.45
N VAL A 278 -0.40 -16.75 9.35
CA VAL A 278 -1.29 -15.84 10.10
C VAL A 278 -2.22 -16.66 10.98
N TRP A 279 -2.37 -16.24 12.23
CA TRP A 279 -3.23 -16.86 13.23
C TRP A 279 -4.15 -15.81 13.86
N SER A 280 -5.47 -15.99 13.76
CA SER A 280 -6.46 -14.96 14.14
C SER A 280 -7.24 -15.26 15.42
N ALA A 281 -6.92 -16.37 16.10
CA ALA A 281 -7.55 -16.79 17.36
C ALA A 281 -6.60 -16.59 18.57
N PRO A 282 -6.83 -15.62 19.46
CA PRO A 282 -5.95 -15.38 20.60
C PRO A 282 -6.18 -16.45 21.68
N ASN A 283 -5.14 -16.72 22.47
CA ASN A 283 -5.18 -17.71 23.56
C ASN A 283 -5.84 -19.03 23.13
N TYR A 284 -5.33 -19.62 22.05
CA TYR A 284 -5.86 -20.84 21.44
C TYR A 284 -6.13 -21.94 22.46
N CYS A 285 -7.25 -22.67 22.27
CA CYS A 285 -7.76 -23.68 23.21
C CYS A 285 -7.90 -23.16 24.66
N TYR A 286 -8.03 -21.84 24.82
CA TYR A 286 -8.08 -21.10 26.10
C TYR A 286 -6.87 -21.30 27.01
N ARG A 287 -5.73 -21.76 26.45
CA ARG A 287 -4.55 -22.19 27.23
C ARG A 287 -3.20 -21.83 26.63
N CYS A 288 -3.12 -21.57 25.33
CA CYS A 288 -1.83 -21.38 24.64
C CYS A 288 -1.22 -19.98 24.86
N GLY A 289 -2.00 -18.98 25.28
CA GLY A 289 -1.50 -17.63 25.55
C GLY A 289 -0.92 -16.88 24.33
N ASN A 290 -1.20 -17.33 23.11
CA ASN A 290 -0.78 -16.65 21.88
C ASN A 290 -1.61 -15.40 21.62
N VAL A 291 -1.06 -14.51 20.79
CA VAL A 291 -1.74 -13.33 20.25
C VAL A 291 -2.44 -13.71 18.94
N ALA A 292 -3.45 -12.92 18.55
CA ALA A 292 -4.09 -12.98 17.25
C ALA A 292 -3.64 -11.83 16.36
N SER A 293 -3.54 -12.09 15.06
CA SER A 293 -3.29 -11.07 14.05
C SER A 293 -4.27 -11.19 12.88
N ILE A 294 -4.36 -10.09 12.13
CA ILE A 294 -4.98 -10.03 10.80
C ILE A 294 -3.99 -9.32 9.88
N LEU A 295 -3.99 -9.67 8.59
CA LEU A 295 -3.09 -9.06 7.62
C LEU A 295 -3.90 -8.23 6.63
N SER A 296 -3.77 -6.91 6.72
CA SER A 296 -4.44 -5.99 5.80
C SER A 296 -3.54 -5.68 4.61
N PHE A 297 -4.05 -5.99 3.42
CA PHE A 297 -3.41 -5.63 2.17
C PHE A 297 -4.12 -4.40 1.60
N ASN A 298 -3.45 -3.25 1.67
CA ASN A 298 -4.00 -1.97 1.26
C ASN A 298 -3.37 -1.47 -0.05
N GLU A 299 -4.15 -0.77 -0.87
CA GLU A 299 -3.64 -0.04 -2.05
C GLU A 299 -2.74 1.16 -1.68
N ASN A 300 -2.68 1.53 -0.40
CA ASN A 300 -2.08 2.77 0.11
C ASN A 300 -0.66 2.60 0.68
N MET A 301 0.14 1.66 0.17
CA MET A 301 1.52 1.43 0.63
C MET A 301 2.35 2.72 0.76
N VAL A 302 2.15 3.67 -0.17
CA VAL A 302 2.89 4.94 -0.14
C VAL A 302 2.50 5.84 1.03
N LYS A 303 1.22 5.88 1.44
CA LYS A 303 0.81 6.67 2.60
C LYS A 303 1.44 6.14 3.88
N GLU A 304 1.46 4.81 4.04
CA GLU A 304 2.12 4.17 5.19
C GLU A 304 3.62 4.48 5.22
N ILE A 305 4.30 4.41 4.08
CA ILE A 305 5.72 4.82 3.98
C ILE A 305 5.88 6.30 4.37
N LEU A 306 5.08 7.20 3.79
CA LEU A 306 5.19 8.64 4.02
C LEU A 306 4.84 9.04 5.46
N ILE A 307 3.94 8.33 6.15
CA ILE A 307 3.59 8.59 7.56
C ILE A 307 4.80 8.36 8.47
N GLU A 308 5.61 7.33 8.19
CA GLU A 308 6.80 6.99 8.98
C GLU A 308 7.97 7.97 8.72
N GLU A 309 7.93 8.76 7.64
CA GLU A 309 8.99 9.74 7.33
C GLU A 309 8.91 11.00 8.20
N SER A 310 10.07 11.51 8.61
CA SER A 310 10.15 12.76 9.38
C SER A 310 9.88 13.97 8.47
N ASN A 311 9.39 15.08 9.02
CA ASN A 311 9.25 16.32 8.23
C ASN A 311 10.59 16.77 7.64
N VAL A 312 11.69 16.45 8.33
CA VAL A 312 13.07 16.66 7.85
C VAL A 312 13.68 15.29 7.63
N GLN A 313 13.60 14.79 6.41
CA GLN A 313 14.04 13.43 6.08
C GLN A 313 15.58 13.38 5.96
N PRO A 314 16.27 12.53 6.74
CA PRO A 314 17.71 12.35 6.57
C PRO A 314 17.98 11.55 5.29
N VAL A 315 18.92 12.02 4.48
CA VAL A 315 19.32 11.36 3.23
C VAL A 315 20.84 11.28 3.17
N ASN A 316 21.37 10.12 2.77
CA ASN A 316 22.81 9.94 2.64
C ASN A 316 23.27 10.24 1.21
N SER A 317 24.47 10.81 1.07
CA SER A 317 25.15 10.80 -0.23
C SER A 317 25.58 9.38 -0.63
N PRO A 318 25.70 9.06 -1.94
CA PRO A 318 25.45 9.93 -3.09
C PRO A 318 23.95 10.15 -3.35
N VAL A 319 23.56 11.36 -3.78
CA VAL A 319 22.15 11.73 -4.03
C VAL A 319 22.03 12.84 -5.08
N THR A 320 20.94 12.83 -5.84
CA THR A 320 20.59 13.84 -6.83
C THR A 320 19.37 14.65 -6.38
N VAL A 321 19.50 15.97 -6.35
CA VAL A 321 18.43 16.92 -5.99
C VAL A 321 17.78 17.48 -7.25
N CYS A 322 16.46 17.38 -7.31
CA CYS A 322 15.60 17.84 -8.39
C CYS A 322 14.67 18.96 -7.89
N GLY A 323 14.50 20.00 -8.68
CA GLY A 323 13.49 21.05 -8.46
C GLY A 323 12.14 20.71 -9.10
N ASP A 324 11.41 21.76 -9.47
CA ASP A 324 10.05 21.70 -10.02
C ASP A 324 9.96 20.85 -11.30
N ILE A 325 8.86 20.11 -11.44
CA ILE A 325 8.57 19.24 -12.60
C ILE A 325 7.32 19.69 -13.38
N HIS A 326 6.30 20.17 -12.68
CA HIS A 326 5.08 20.77 -13.25
C HIS A 326 4.45 19.98 -14.40
N GLY A 327 4.20 18.69 -14.19
CA GLY A 327 3.50 17.85 -15.15
C GLY A 327 4.19 17.67 -16.50
N GLN A 328 5.50 17.94 -16.60
CA GLN A 328 6.31 17.70 -17.80
C GLN A 328 6.87 16.27 -17.82
N PHE A 329 5.99 15.28 -18.01
CA PHE A 329 6.32 13.85 -17.91
C PHE A 329 7.50 13.40 -18.78
N HIS A 330 7.56 13.84 -20.04
CA HIS A 330 8.64 13.44 -20.95
C HIS A 330 10.00 13.99 -20.51
N ASP A 331 10.01 15.21 -19.97
CA ASP A 331 11.24 15.80 -19.43
C ASP A 331 11.66 15.13 -18.12
N LEU A 332 10.72 14.66 -17.30
CA LEU A 332 11.03 13.81 -16.14
C LEU A 332 11.72 12.50 -16.56
N MET A 333 11.31 11.88 -17.66
CA MET A 333 12.01 10.69 -18.19
C MET A 333 13.43 11.03 -18.64
N LYS A 334 13.63 12.19 -19.28
CA LYS A 334 14.96 12.69 -19.66
C LYS A 334 15.80 13.05 -18.43
N LEU A 335 15.19 13.55 -17.36
CA LEU A 335 15.83 13.78 -16.07
C LEU A 335 16.43 12.48 -15.54
N PHE A 336 15.67 11.38 -15.51
CA PHE A 336 16.20 10.07 -15.07
C PHE A 336 17.32 9.54 -15.98
N GLN A 337 17.23 9.76 -17.30
CA GLN A 337 18.32 9.42 -18.23
C GLN A 337 19.60 10.22 -17.96
N THR A 338 19.46 11.46 -17.50
CA THR A 338 20.58 12.37 -17.21
C THR A 338 21.19 12.12 -15.83
N GLY A 339 20.35 11.92 -14.82
CA GLY A 339 20.77 11.74 -13.44
C GLY A 339 21.25 10.33 -13.12
N GLY A 340 20.67 9.31 -13.78
CA GLY A 340 20.87 7.89 -13.49
C GLY A 340 19.57 7.22 -13.06
N HIS A 341 19.45 5.92 -13.29
CA HIS A 341 18.24 5.18 -12.93
C HIS A 341 18.25 4.78 -11.44
N VAL A 342 17.05 4.61 -10.88
CA VAL A 342 16.84 3.97 -9.58
C VAL A 342 16.82 2.45 -9.76
N PRO A 343 17.40 1.67 -8.82
CA PRO A 343 17.89 2.08 -7.50
C PRO A 343 19.36 2.53 -7.45
N GLU A 344 20.09 2.57 -8.57
CA GLU A 344 21.52 2.90 -8.57
C GLU A 344 21.82 4.36 -8.15
N THR A 345 20.83 5.25 -8.27
CA THR A 345 20.93 6.67 -7.91
C THR A 345 19.84 7.05 -6.92
N ASN A 346 20.21 7.71 -5.81
CA ASN A 346 19.23 8.28 -4.87
C ASN A 346 18.74 9.65 -5.36
N TYR A 347 17.48 9.98 -5.09
CA TYR A 347 16.85 11.22 -5.51
C TYR A 347 16.09 11.91 -4.37
N ILE A 348 16.21 13.24 -4.34
CA ILE A 348 15.31 14.14 -3.61
C ILE A 348 14.59 15.00 -4.63
N PHE A 349 13.26 14.93 -4.67
CA PHE A 349 12.45 15.86 -5.46
C PHE A 349 11.83 16.91 -4.54
N MET A 350 12.08 18.18 -4.82
CA MET A 350 11.74 19.29 -3.92
C MET A 350 10.30 19.79 -4.01
N GLY A 351 9.41 19.11 -4.74
CA GLY A 351 7.99 19.47 -4.86
C GLY A 351 7.60 19.96 -6.25
N ASP A 352 6.39 20.50 -6.37
CA ASP A 352 5.79 21.03 -7.59
C ASP A 352 5.82 20.01 -8.74
N PHE A 353 5.22 18.86 -8.46
CA PHE A 353 5.05 17.75 -9.39
C PHE A 353 3.93 18.02 -10.40
N VAL A 354 2.89 18.73 -9.95
CA VAL A 354 1.64 18.91 -10.68
C VAL A 354 1.43 20.35 -11.17
N ASP A 355 0.31 20.53 -11.89
CA ASP A 355 -0.14 21.76 -12.54
C ASP A 355 0.77 22.24 -13.68
N ARG A 356 0.23 23.19 -14.46
CA ARG A 356 0.88 23.87 -15.61
C ARG A 356 1.12 22.97 -16.83
N GLY A 357 1.74 21.81 -16.62
CA GLY A 357 1.90 20.76 -17.63
C GLY A 357 0.63 19.93 -17.82
N TYR A 358 0.55 19.22 -18.95
CA TYR A 358 -0.61 18.39 -19.31
C TYR A 358 -0.58 16.96 -18.74
N ASN A 359 0.55 16.57 -18.12
CA ASN A 359 0.84 15.21 -17.66
C ASN A 359 1.22 15.17 -16.18
N SER A 360 0.58 16.00 -15.35
CA SER A 360 0.77 16.04 -13.90
C SER A 360 0.46 14.69 -13.26
N LEU A 361 -0.58 14.01 -13.75
CA LEU A 361 -1.03 12.75 -13.20
C LEU A 361 -0.01 11.64 -13.46
N GLU A 362 0.57 11.56 -14.66
CA GLU A 362 1.62 10.61 -14.98
C GLU A 362 2.89 10.90 -14.17
N VAL A 363 3.28 12.18 -14.04
CA VAL A 363 4.43 12.61 -13.22
C VAL A 363 4.26 12.19 -11.76
N PHE A 364 3.14 12.52 -11.14
CA PHE A 364 2.95 12.20 -9.73
C PHE A 364 2.85 10.68 -9.52
N THR A 365 2.15 9.98 -10.42
CA THR A 365 2.05 8.52 -10.39
C THR A 365 3.40 7.85 -10.44
N ILE A 366 4.26 8.22 -11.40
CA ILE A 366 5.57 7.56 -11.53
C ILE A 366 6.40 7.76 -10.28
N LEU A 367 6.39 8.96 -9.69
CA LEU A 367 7.12 9.25 -8.46
C LEU A 367 6.59 8.43 -7.27
N LEU A 368 5.26 8.27 -7.14
CA LEU A 368 4.67 7.42 -6.10
C LEU A 368 5.03 5.94 -6.28
N LEU A 369 5.02 5.43 -7.52
CA LEU A 369 5.42 4.04 -7.81
C LEU A 369 6.90 3.80 -7.49
N LEU A 370 7.77 4.76 -7.83
CA LEU A 370 9.19 4.69 -7.49
C LEU A 370 9.40 4.79 -5.97
N LYS A 371 8.61 5.61 -5.27
CA LYS A 371 8.62 5.68 -3.79
C LYS A 371 8.18 4.37 -3.15
N ALA A 372 7.12 3.75 -3.66
CA ALA A 372 6.63 2.45 -3.18
C ALA A 372 7.69 1.35 -3.36
N ARG A 373 8.35 1.33 -4.51
CA ARG A 373 9.32 0.29 -4.88
C ARG A 373 10.69 0.49 -4.25
N TYR A 374 11.14 1.74 -4.14
CA TYR A 374 12.47 2.11 -3.66
C TYR A 374 12.37 3.20 -2.57
N PRO A 375 11.73 2.91 -1.42
CA PRO A 375 11.42 3.92 -0.41
C PRO A 375 12.64 4.61 0.18
N ALA A 376 13.80 3.93 0.20
CA ALA A 376 15.07 4.48 0.68
C ALA A 376 15.80 5.33 -0.37
N ASN A 377 15.49 5.18 -1.66
CA ASN A 377 16.19 5.86 -2.75
C ASN A 377 15.43 7.08 -3.27
N ILE A 378 14.11 7.15 -3.06
CA ILE A 378 13.26 8.27 -3.51
C ILE A 378 12.74 9.04 -2.29
N THR A 379 13.12 10.31 -2.17
CA THR A 379 12.57 11.25 -1.20
C THR A 379 11.72 12.29 -1.93
N LEU A 380 10.46 12.43 -1.50
CA LEU A 380 9.50 13.37 -2.09
C LEU A 380 9.15 14.46 -1.07
N LEU A 381 9.52 15.70 -1.38
CA LEU A 381 9.11 16.87 -0.61
C LEU A 381 7.80 17.43 -1.16
N ARG A 382 7.06 18.14 -0.30
CA ARG A 382 5.86 18.87 -0.69
C ARG A 382 6.25 20.22 -1.31
N GLY A 383 5.68 20.54 -2.46
CA GLY A 383 5.70 21.89 -3.03
C GLY A 383 4.40 22.64 -2.75
N ASN A 384 4.35 23.91 -3.13
CA ASN A 384 3.13 24.70 -2.94
C ASN A 384 1.99 24.24 -3.86
N HIS A 385 2.31 23.67 -5.03
CA HIS A 385 1.34 23.09 -5.96
C HIS A 385 0.71 21.78 -5.48
N GLU A 386 1.29 21.09 -4.51
CA GLU A 386 0.67 19.93 -3.83
C GLU A 386 -0.39 20.38 -2.78
N SER A 387 -1.34 21.18 -3.24
CA SER A 387 -2.45 21.76 -2.47
C SER A 387 -3.78 21.65 -3.23
N ARG A 388 -4.88 21.45 -2.50
CA ARG A 388 -6.22 21.33 -3.12
C ARG A 388 -6.65 22.63 -3.80
N GLN A 389 -6.27 23.77 -3.23
CA GLN A 389 -6.66 25.09 -3.73
C GLN A 389 -5.99 25.42 -5.07
N LEU A 390 -4.68 25.20 -5.20
CA LEU A 390 -3.97 25.51 -6.45
C LEU A 390 -4.35 24.54 -7.57
N THR A 391 -4.44 23.24 -7.27
CA THR A 391 -4.73 22.21 -8.28
C THR A 391 -6.10 22.34 -8.94
N GLN A 392 -7.06 23.00 -8.28
CA GLN A 392 -8.35 23.37 -8.87
C GLN A 392 -8.26 24.52 -9.88
N VAL A 393 -7.23 25.36 -9.79
CA VAL A 393 -7.07 26.58 -10.58
C VAL A 393 -6.07 26.39 -11.72
N TYR A 394 -5.00 25.62 -11.50
CA TYR A 394 -3.83 25.57 -12.38
C TYR A 394 -3.74 24.32 -13.27
N GLY A 395 -4.78 23.50 -13.27
CA GLY A 395 -5.06 22.52 -14.34
C GLY A 395 -5.06 21.06 -13.91
N PHE A 396 -4.53 20.70 -12.73
CA PHE A 396 -4.48 19.29 -12.32
C PHE A 396 -5.87 18.68 -12.09
N TYR A 397 -6.79 19.41 -11.47
CA TYR A 397 -8.18 18.96 -11.30
C TYR A 397 -8.85 18.65 -12.66
N ASP A 398 -8.72 19.58 -13.61
CA ASP A 398 -9.28 19.45 -14.95
C ASP A 398 -8.61 18.31 -15.73
N GLU A 399 -7.30 18.10 -15.52
CA GLU A 399 -6.57 16.97 -16.08
C GLU A 399 -7.15 15.63 -15.61
N CYS A 400 -7.34 15.45 -14.29
CA CYS A 400 -7.94 14.24 -13.73
C CYS A 400 -9.37 14.02 -14.24
N GLN A 401 -10.20 15.07 -14.23
CA GLN A 401 -11.57 15.02 -14.71
C GLN A 401 -11.64 14.64 -16.19
N ARG A 402 -10.76 15.19 -17.03
CA ARG A 402 -10.67 14.89 -18.46
C ARG A 402 -10.20 13.46 -18.72
N LYS A 403 -9.26 12.93 -17.94
CA LYS A 403 -8.68 11.59 -18.14
C LYS A 403 -9.59 10.46 -17.63
N TYR A 404 -10.26 10.66 -16.49
CA TYR A 404 -11.05 9.62 -15.81
C TYR A 404 -12.57 9.84 -15.86
N GLY A 405 -13.02 10.98 -16.39
CA GLY A 405 -14.44 11.35 -16.42
C GLY A 405 -15.02 11.73 -15.05
N ASN A 406 -14.20 11.74 -14.00
CA ASN A 406 -14.56 12.09 -12.63
C ASN A 406 -13.34 12.58 -11.83
N ALA A 407 -13.59 13.17 -10.66
CA ALA A 407 -12.58 13.79 -9.81
C ALA A 407 -11.91 12.82 -8.81
N ASN A 408 -12.17 11.51 -8.87
CA ASN A 408 -11.64 10.59 -7.85
C ASN A 408 -10.11 10.50 -7.90
N ALA A 409 -9.51 10.45 -9.10
CA ALA A 409 -8.06 10.47 -9.23
C ALA A 409 -7.43 11.71 -8.57
N TRP A 410 -8.04 12.89 -8.75
CA TRP A 410 -7.61 14.11 -8.08
C TRP A 410 -7.74 13.98 -6.55
N ARG A 411 -8.89 13.51 -6.04
CA ARG A 411 -9.11 13.30 -4.60
C ARG A 411 -8.02 12.41 -4.00
N TYR A 412 -7.75 11.26 -4.62
CA TYR A 412 -6.74 10.32 -4.15
C TYR A 412 -5.34 10.93 -4.14
N CYS A 413 -4.96 11.67 -5.19
CA CYS A 413 -3.67 12.37 -5.22
C CYS A 413 -3.59 13.45 -4.14
N THR A 414 -4.63 14.27 -3.97
CA THR A 414 -4.64 15.32 -2.94
C THR A 414 -4.61 14.76 -1.52
N ASP A 415 -5.19 13.57 -1.30
CA ASP A 415 -5.09 12.90 -0.02
C ASP A 415 -3.68 12.37 0.25
N VAL A 416 -2.84 12.15 -0.76
CA VAL A 416 -1.42 11.79 -0.56
C VAL A 416 -0.57 13.03 -0.29
N PHE A 417 -0.92 14.18 -0.85
CA PHE A 417 -0.16 15.43 -0.68
C PHE A 417 0.05 15.81 0.79
N ASP A 418 -0.93 15.54 1.65
CA ASP A 418 -0.86 15.87 3.08
C ASP A 418 0.23 15.07 3.83
N TYR A 419 0.69 13.96 3.27
CA TYR A 419 1.72 13.12 3.88
C TYR A 419 3.15 13.42 3.39
N LEU A 420 3.30 14.18 2.30
CA LEU A 420 4.60 14.54 1.73
C LEU A 420 5.45 15.32 2.74
N THR A 421 6.74 14.95 2.83
CA THR A 421 7.68 15.56 3.78
C THR A 421 7.96 17.03 3.44
N LEU A 422 8.39 17.83 4.41
CA LEU A 422 8.57 19.29 4.21
C LEU A 422 9.98 19.66 3.75
N SER A 423 10.97 18.88 4.18
CA SER A 423 12.38 19.10 3.87
C SER A 423 13.18 17.82 3.96
N ALA A 424 14.39 17.85 3.40
CA ALA A 424 15.38 16.80 3.56
C ALA A 424 16.72 17.38 4.03
N ILE A 425 17.53 16.58 4.71
CA ILE A 425 18.89 16.95 5.11
C ILE A 425 19.89 15.91 4.60
N ILE A 426 20.80 16.34 3.73
CA ILE A 426 21.83 15.48 3.13
C ILE A 426 23.07 15.50 4.03
N ASP A 427 23.47 14.34 4.53
CA ASP A 427 24.64 14.13 5.40
C ASP A 427 24.75 15.12 6.58
N GLY A 428 23.62 15.69 7.01
CA GLY A 428 23.57 16.68 8.08
C GLY A 428 24.02 18.10 7.70
N THR A 429 24.46 18.36 6.46
CA THR A 429 25.08 19.65 6.08
C THR A 429 24.38 20.40 4.96
N VAL A 430 23.47 19.77 4.21
CA VAL A 430 22.70 20.43 3.15
C VAL A 430 21.21 20.28 3.40
N LEU A 431 20.51 21.40 3.57
CA LEU A 431 19.05 21.42 3.72
C LEU A 431 18.38 21.57 2.35
N CYS A 432 17.42 20.71 2.03
CA CYS A 432 16.56 20.83 0.85
C CYS A 432 15.14 21.20 1.29
N VAL A 433 14.59 22.29 0.73
CA VAL A 433 13.22 22.77 0.97
C VAL A 433 12.60 23.22 -0.36
N HIS A 434 11.27 23.23 -0.49
CA HIS A 434 10.65 23.71 -1.73
C HIS A 434 10.88 25.21 -1.93
N GLY A 435 10.24 26.03 -1.09
CA GLY A 435 10.24 27.49 -1.10
C GLY A 435 11.52 28.07 -0.51
N GLY A 436 11.53 28.26 0.81
CA GLY A 436 12.65 28.95 1.44
C GLY A 436 12.57 28.95 2.96
N LEU A 437 13.20 29.95 3.55
CA LEU A 437 13.28 30.10 5.01
C LEU A 437 12.05 30.82 5.57
N SER A 438 11.81 30.67 6.87
CA SER A 438 10.74 31.35 7.60
C SER A 438 11.31 32.20 8.74
N PRO A 439 10.76 33.39 9.04
CA PRO A 439 11.16 34.17 10.21
C PRO A 439 10.86 33.46 11.54
N ASP A 440 9.92 32.51 11.54
CA ASP A 440 9.53 31.72 12.71
C ASP A 440 10.39 30.46 12.92
N ILE A 441 11.23 30.13 11.93
CA ILE A 441 12.10 28.94 11.93
C ILE A 441 13.56 29.39 11.95
N ARG A 442 14.19 29.25 13.11
CA ARG A 442 15.63 29.48 13.31
C ARG A 442 16.44 28.19 13.27
N THR A 443 15.85 27.07 13.69
CA THR A 443 16.51 25.77 13.70
C THR A 443 15.74 24.71 12.91
N ILE A 444 16.47 23.74 12.35
CA ILE A 444 15.90 22.61 11.62
C ILE A 444 14.93 21.79 12.50
N ASP A 445 15.20 21.69 13.80
CA ASP A 445 14.31 20.99 14.73
C ASP A 445 12.92 21.60 14.83
N GLN A 446 12.78 22.91 14.57
CA GLN A 446 11.45 23.54 14.50
C GLN A 446 10.65 23.06 13.28
N ILE A 447 11.29 22.65 12.19
CA ILE A 447 10.63 22.03 11.03
C ILE A 447 10.09 20.65 11.39
N ARG A 448 10.83 19.89 12.22
CA ARG A 448 10.47 18.51 12.62
C ARG A 448 9.13 18.41 13.37
N VAL A 449 8.72 19.48 14.05
CA VAL A 449 7.53 19.51 14.91
C VAL A 449 6.30 20.13 14.25
N ILE A 450 6.40 20.57 12.98
CA ILE A 450 5.24 21.09 12.22
C ILE A 450 4.22 19.97 12.00
N ASP A 451 2.94 20.23 12.25
CA ASP A 451 1.89 19.30 11.85
C ASP A 451 1.63 19.42 10.34
N ARG A 452 2.23 18.51 9.57
CA ARG A 452 2.19 18.57 8.10
C ARG A 452 0.93 17.93 7.49
N ASN A 453 0.20 17.10 8.24
CA ASN A 453 -0.94 16.31 7.75
C ASN A 453 -2.22 17.17 7.67
N CYS A 454 -2.12 18.24 6.91
CA CYS A 454 -3.18 19.19 6.66
C CYS A 454 -2.97 19.87 5.31
N GLU A 455 -3.98 20.59 4.86
CA GLU A 455 -3.84 21.54 3.75
C GLU A 455 -2.83 22.64 4.12
N ILE A 456 -2.06 23.14 3.15
CA ILE A 456 -1.07 24.20 3.39
C ILE A 456 -1.79 25.44 3.98
N PRO A 457 -1.43 25.89 5.19
CA PRO A 457 -2.03 27.07 5.80
C PRO A 457 -1.77 28.36 4.99
N HIS A 458 -2.59 29.38 5.21
CA HIS A 458 -2.42 30.69 4.57
C HIS A 458 -1.28 31.53 5.17
N GLU A 459 -0.78 31.17 6.35
CA GLU A 459 0.31 31.87 7.05
C GLU A 459 1.08 30.92 7.99
N GLY A 460 2.22 31.38 8.49
CA GLY A 460 3.04 30.67 9.46
C GLY A 460 4.12 29.77 8.83
N PRO A 461 4.89 29.04 9.67
CA PRO A 461 6.12 28.38 9.26
C PRO A 461 5.94 27.35 8.14
N PHE A 462 4.82 26.61 8.13
CA PHE A 462 4.53 25.67 7.05
C PHE A 462 4.28 26.41 5.72
N CYS A 463 3.47 27.46 5.72
CA CYS A 463 3.24 28.30 4.55
C CYS A 463 4.57 28.88 4.02
N ASP A 464 5.39 29.41 4.92
CA ASP A 464 6.65 30.07 4.58
C ASP A 464 7.65 29.12 3.91
N LEU A 465 7.78 27.88 4.40
CA LEU A 465 8.66 26.87 3.79
C LEU A 465 8.27 26.54 2.34
N MET A 466 6.99 26.67 2.00
CA MET A 466 6.45 26.39 0.66
C MET A 466 6.52 27.61 -0.27
N TRP A 467 6.42 28.83 0.27
CA TRP A 467 6.17 30.03 -0.54
C TRP A 467 7.27 31.10 -0.53
N SER A 468 8.20 31.07 0.44
CA SER A 468 9.20 32.12 0.60
C SER A 468 10.25 32.10 -0.49
N ASP A 469 10.77 33.27 -0.83
CA ASP A 469 11.67 33.49 -1.96
C ASP A 469 12.92 34.30 -1.56
N PRO A 470 14.12 33.89 -2.00
CA PRO A 470 15.31 34.72 -1.89
C PRO A 470 15.24 35.92 -2.83
N GLU A 471 15.71 37.08 -2.38
CA GLU A 471 15.83 38.31 -3.18
C GLU A 471 17.12 39.07 -2.83
N ASP A 472 17.57 39.98 -3.70
CA ASP A 472 18.72 40.85 -3.45
C ASP A 472 18.41 41.96 -2.42
N ILE A 473 18.12 41.50 -1.20
CA ILE A 473 17.89 42.30 0.01
C ILE A 473 18.81 41.79 1.13
N GLU A 474 18.95 42.55 2.21
CA GLU A 474 19.76 42.12 3.35
C GLU A 474 18.99 41.18 4.29
N THR A 475 17.74 41.51 4.61
CA THR A 475 16.95 40.83 5.66
C THR A 475 15.61 40.31 5.14
N TRP A 476 14.53 40.40 5.92
CA TRP A 476 13.19 39.96 5.54
C TRP A 476 12.38 41.09 4.90
N ALA A 477 11.53 40.76 3.92
CA ALA A 477 10.53 41.66 3.38
C ALA A 477 9.23 40.91 3.06
N VAL A 478 8.12 41.64 2.94
CA VAL A 478 6.81 41.05 2.63
C VAL A 478 6.83 40.51 1.20
N SER A 479 6.38 39.26 1.04
CA SER A 479 6.30 38.62 -0.28
C SER A 479 5.19 39.24 -1.14
N PRO A 480 5.47 39.57 -2.42
CA PRO A 480 4.45 40.01 -3.35
C PRO A 480 3.47 38.89 -3.72
N ARG A 481 3.77 37.62 -3.40
CA ARG A 481 2.88 36.47 -3.64
C ARG A 481 1.63 36.47 -2.76
N GLY A 482 1.62 37.26 -1.69
CA GLY A 482 0.56 37.23 -0.67
C GLY A 482 0.65 36.03 0.29
N ALA A 483 1.73 35.24 0.20
CA ALA A 483 2.09 34.14 1.08
C ALA A 483 3.62 34.04 1.17
N GLY A 484 4.13 33.56 2.31
CA GLY A 484 5.57 33.50 2.59
C GLY A 484 6.25 34.87 2.70
N TRP A 485 7.58 34.85 2.67
CA TRP A 485 8.43 36.04 2.82
C TRP A 485 9.48 36.15 1.72
N LEU A 486 9.93 37.38 1.46
CA LEU A 486 11.22 37.59 0.80
C LEU A 486 12.33 37.55 1.85
N PHE A 487 13.46 36.92 1.53
CA PHE A 487 14.59 36.86 2.43
C PHE A 487 15.94 37.09 1.74
N GLY A 488 16.85 37.71 2.50
CA GLY A 488 18.13 38.17 2.01
C GLY A 488 19.33 37.29 2.37
N SER A 489 20.50 37.77 1.97
CA SER A 489 21.78 37.10 2.22
C SER A 489 22.04 36.88 3.72
N ARG A 490 21.82 37.90 4.55
CA ARG A 490 22.09 37.81 5.99
C ARG A 490 21.23 36.75 6.69
N VAL A 491 19.95 36.64 6.32
CA VAL A 491 19.02 35.62 6.83
C VAL A 491 19.57 34.23 6.51
N THR A 492 20.03 34.03 5.28
CA THR A 492 20.56 32.76 4.80
C THR A 492 21.86 32.39 5.53
N SER A 493 22.82 33.33 5.59
CA SER A 493 24.10 33.09 6.27
C SER A 493 23.91 32.83 7.77
N GLU A 494 22.98 33.54 8.44
CA GLU A 494 22.66 33.32 9.85
C GLU A 494 22.02 31.95 10.08
N PHE A 495 21.03 31.56 9.26
CA PHE A 495 20.38 30.26 9.36
C PHE A 495 21.37 29.11 9.13
N ASN A 496 22.23 29.22 8.11
CA ASN A 496 23.27 28.24 7.83
C ASN A 496 24.27 28.12 8.98
N HIS A 497 24.69 29.26 9.55
CA HIS A 497 25.62 29.26 10.68
C HIS A 497 25.02 28.59 11.93
N ILE A 498 23.77 28.91 12.28
CA ILE A 498 23.08 28.33 13.45
C ILE A 498 22.92 26.82 13.31
N ASN A 499 22.60 26.34 12.11
CA ASN A 499 22.31 24.93 11.86
C ASN A 499 23.50 24.13 11.34
N ASN A 500 24.70 24.74 11.29
CA ASN A 500 25.92 24.12 10.76
C ASN A 500 25.73 23.55 9.34
N LEU A 501 25.08 24.33 8.47
CA LEU A 501 24.84 23.98 7.07
C LEU A 501 25.85 24.62 6.14
N ASP A 502 26.25 23.87 5.12
CA ASP A 502 27.07 24.35 4.01
C ASP A 502 26.23 24.96 2.88
N LEU A 503 24.96 24.56 2.77
CA LEU A 503 24.08 24.94 1.68
C LEU A 503 22.59 24.73 2.02
N VAL A 504 21.75 25.66 1.55
CA VAL A 504 20.31 25.45 1.38
C VAL A 504 20.00 25.28 -0.11
N CYS A 505 19.45 24.14 -0.48
CA CYS A 505 18.89 23.86 -1.80
C CYS A 505 17.39 24.14 -1.80
N ARG A 506 16.91 24.83 -2.84
CA ARG A 506 15.50 25.16 -3.02
C ARG A 506 15.04 25.16 -4.48
N ALA A 507 13.72 25.25 -4.72
CA ALA A 507 13.07 25.11 -6.05
C ALA A 507 12.21 26.33 -6.47
N HIS A 508 10.91 26.24 -6.80
CA HIS A 508 9.81 27.27 -6.91
C HIS A 508 9.98 28.50 -7.83
N GLN A 509 11.19 29.05 -7.94
CA GLN A 509 11.48 30.23 -8.77
C GLN A 509 12.15 29.77 -10.06
N LEU A 510 11.51 30.08 -11.18
CA LEU A 510 12.06 29.81 -12.51
C LEU A 510 13.45 30.45 -12.65
N VAL A 511 14.43 29.60 -12.97
CA VAL A 511 15.78 30.02 -13.33
C VAL A 511 16.01 29.72 -14.81
N GLN A 512 16.35 30.75 -15.59
CA GLN A 512 16.53 30.59 -17.05
C GLN A 512 17.69 29.64 -17.39
N GLU A 513 18.75 29.69 -16.59
CA GLU A 513 19.93 28.85 -16.68
C GLU A 513 19.75 27.49 -15.99
N GLY A 514 18.57 27.19 -15.44
CA GLY A 514 18.25 25.94 -14.74
C GLY A 514 18.78 25.82 -13.31
N LEU A 515 19.81 26.59 -12.94
CA LEU A 515 20.33 26.67 -11.57
C LEU A 515 20.95 28.05 -11.29
N LYS A 516 20.70 28.60 -10.09
CA LYS A 516 21.26 29.88 -9.67
C LYS A 516 21.66 29.87 -8.20
N TYR A 517 22.89 30.29 -7.91
CA TYR A 517 23.29 30.68 -6.55
C TYR A 517 22.84 32.11 -6.30
N MET A 518 22.02 32.33 -5.27
CA MET A 518 21.34 33.61 -5.07
C MET A 518 22.25 34.69 -4.49
N PHE A 519 23.21 34.30 -3.64
CA PHE A 519 24.08 35.21 -2.92
C PHE A 519 25.57 34.94 -3.22
N GLN A 520 26.42 35.93 -2.95
CA GLN A 520 27.86 35.86 -3.24
C GLN A 520 28.58 34.74 -2.48
N ASP A 521 28.14 34.44 -1.25
CA ASP A 521 28.68 33.38 -0.40
C ASP A 521 28.25 31.97 -0.85
N LYS A 522 27.36 31.87 -1.84
CA LYS A 522 26.83 30.62 -2.39
C LYS A 522 26.18 29.72 -1.32
N GLY A 523 25.71 30.31 -0.22
CA GLY A 523 25.03 29.59 0.87
C GLY A 523 23.62 29.11 0.53
N LEU A 524 23.06 29.56 -0.60
CA LEU A 524 21.76 29.12 -1.11
C LEU A 524 21.79 28.94 -2.62
N VAL A 525 21.16 27.86 -3.09
CA VAL A 525 21.01 27.52 -4.50
C VAL A 525 19.56 27.23 -4.86
N THR A 526 19.10 27.80 -5.96
CA THR A 526 17.83 27.48 -6.60
C THR A 526 18.07 26.50 -7.75
N VAL A 527 17.43 25.34 -7.71
CA VAL A 527 17.48 24.28 -8.74
C VAL A 527 16.14 24.21 -9.44
N TRP A 528 16.13 24.21 -10.77
CA TRP A 528 14.93 24.16 -11.59
C TRP A 528 15.00 22.99 -12.58
N SER A 529 14.01 22.09 -12.56
CA SER A 529 14.06 20.82 -13.29
C SER A 529 13.03 20.68 -14.42
N ALA A 530 12.28 21.75 -14.74
CA ALA A 530 11.30 21.79 -15.83
C ALA A 530 11.79 22.64 -17.02
N PRO A 531 12.39 22.05 -18.08
CA PRO A 531 12.94 22.80 -19.20
C PRO A 531 11.83 23.37 -20.09
N ASN A 532 12.09 24.49 -20.76
CA ASN A 532 11.11 25.22 -21.56
C ASN A 532 9.73 25.31 -20.85
N TYR A 533 9.76 25.75 -19.60
CA TYR A 533 8.62 25.75 -18.69
C TYR A 533 7.35 26.32 -19.33
N CYS A 534 6.20 25.72 -19.00
CA CYS A 534 4.91 26.04 -19.62
C CYS A 534 4.93 25.97 -21.15
N TYR A 535 5.84 25.16 -21.71
CA TYR A 535 6.04 24.95 -23.15
C TYR A 535 6.45 26.22 -23.93
N ARG A 536 6.94 27.26 -23.24
CA ARG A 536 7.15 28.59 -23.84
C ARG A 536 8.25 29.44 -23.23
N CYS A 537 8.72 29.13 -22.03
CA CYS A 537 9.67 30.00 -21.31
C CYS A 537 11.09 29.95 -21.90
N GLY A 538 11.46 28.87 -22.61
CA GLY A 538 12.77 28.72 -23.24
C GLY A 538 13.95 28.54 -22.28
N ASN A 539 13.71 28.33 -20.99
CA ASN A 539 14.73 28.05 -20.00
C ASN A 539 15.32 26.63 -20.18
N VAL A 540 16.52 26.42 -19.67
CA VAL A 540 17.07 25.06 -19.47
C VAL A 540 16.69 24.53 -18.09
N ALA A 541 16.81 23.22 -17.91
CA ALA A 541 16.65 22.57 -16.62
C ALA A 541 17.99 22.01 -16.12
N SER A 542 18.04 21.75 -14.82
CA SER A 542 19.18 21.09 -14.19
C SER A 542 18.76 20.14 -13.07
N ILE A 543 19.71 19.32 -12.66
CA ILE A 543 19.72 18.55 -11.42
C ILE A 543 21.07 18.75 -10.74
N LEU A 544 21.08 18.72 -9.40
CA LEU A 544 22.27 18.90 -8.58
C LEU A 544 22.63 17.59 -7.88
N SER A 545 23.72 16.95 -8.30
CA SER A 545 24.21 15.70 -7.73
C SER A 545 25.27 15.96 -6.65
N PHE A 546 25.20 15.20 -5.56
CA PHE A 546 26.21 15.12 -4.51
C PHE A 546 26.81 13.71 -4.54
N ASN A 547 28.13 13.61 -4.66
CA ASN A 547 28.83 12.32 -4.60
C ASN A 547 29.15 11.93 -3.13
N GLU A 548 29.79 10.78 -2.93
CA GLU A 548 30.17 10.26 -1.60
C GLU A 548 31.08 11.21 -0.78
N ASN A 549 31.77 12.14 -1.45
CA ASN A 549 32.63 13.14 -0.82
C ASN A 549 31.94 14.50 -0.67
N MET A 550 30.61 14.56 -0.88
CA MET A 550 29.80 15.79 -0.91
C MET A 550 30.25 16.82 -1.96
N GLU A 551 30.96 16.39 -3.00
CA GLU A 551 31.28 17.23 -4.14
C GLU A 551 30.04 17.39 -5.03
N ARG A 552 29.85 18.62 -5.52
CA ARG A 552 28.64 19.05 -6.23
C ARG A 552 28.87 18.97 -7.73
N GLU A 553 28.02 18.24 -8.45
CA GLU A 553 27.98 18.19 -9.91
C GLU A 553 26.62 18.69 -10.41
N VAL A 554 26.61 19.66 -11.32
CA VAL A 554 25.39 20.14 -11.96
C VAL A 554 25.27 19.53 -13.33
N LYS A 555 24.14 18.87 -13.61
CA LYS A 555 23.84 18.30 -14.93
C LYS A 555 22.68 19.07 -15.53
N PHE A 556 22.90 19.65 -16.72
CA PHE A 556 21.90 20.43 -17.44
C PHE A 556 21.24 19.61 -18.54
N PHE A 557 19.96 19.86 -18.79
CA PHE A 557 19.21 19.26 -19.89
C PHE A 557 18.16 20.23 -20.43
N THR A 558 17.85 20.07 -21.72
CA THR A 558 16.81 20.82 -22.44
C THR A 558 15.53 20.00 -22.55
N GLU A 559 14.46 20.59 -23.07
CA GLU A 559 13.18 19.91 -23.29
C GLU A 559 13.29 18.75 -24.30
N THR A 560 12.37 17.79 -24.22
CA THR A 560 12.24 16.74 -25.24
C THR A 560 11.47 17.22 -26.47
N GLU A 561 11.58 16.46 -27.56
CA GLU A 561 10.81 16.74 -28.79
C GLU A 561 9.30 16.60 -28.56
N GLU A 562 8.88 15.59 -27.79
CA GLU A 562 7.47 15.37 -27.42
C GLU A 562 6.92 16.58 -26.66
N ASN A 563 7.69 17.10 -25.70
CA ASN A 563 7.29 18.27 -24.93
C ASN A 563 7.17 19.52 -25.85
N ASN A 564 8.08 19.66 -26.81
CA ASN A 564 8.03 20.74 -27.80
C ASN A 564 6.82 20.66 -28.75
N GLN A 565 6.27 19.48 -28.99
CA GLN A 565 5.09 19.27 -29.83
C GLN A 565 3.77 19.57 -29.10
N MET A 566 3.76 19.63 -27.76
CA MET A 566 2.56 19.89 -26.94
C MET A 566 2.13 21.38 -26.91
N ARG A 567 2.62 22.23 -27.82
CA ARG A 567 2.25 23.65 -27.92
C ARG A 567 0.75 23.80 -28.23
N GLY A 568 -0.04 24.12 -27.21
CA GLY A 568 -1.42 24.59 -27.38
C GLY A 568 -1.48 25.94 -28.14
N PRO A 569 -2.63 26.30 -28.72
CA PRO A 569 -2.80 27.61 -29.37
C PRO A 569 -2.50 28.74 -28.37
N ARG A 570 -1.83 29.80 -28.84
CA ARG A 570 -1.45 30.99 -28.05
C ARG A 570 -2.67 31.79 -27.59
N THR A 571 -3.46 31.26 -26.67
CA THR A 571 -4.43 32.04 -25.89
C THR A 571 -3.76 32.44 -24.59
N GLY A 572 -3.31 33.69 -24.52
CA GLY A 572 -2.65 34.23 -23.33
C GLY A 572 -3.60 34.26 -22.15
N VAL A 573 -3.21 33.60 -21.06
CA VAL A 573 -3.77 33.85 -19.73
C VAL A 573 -2.79 34.80 -19.03
N PRO A 574 -3.21 35.99 -18.58
CA PRO A 574 -2.32 37.13 -18.28
C PRO A 574 -1.60 37.08 -16.92
N TYR A 575 -1.55 35.93 -16.25
CA TYR A 575 -1.14 35.86 -14.84
C TYR A 575 0.24 35.22 -14.60
N PHE A 576 1.17 35.42 -15.54
CA PHE A 576 2.52 34.87 -15.46
C PHE A 576 3.54 35.99 -15.31
N LEU A 577 3.64 36.54 -14.10
CA LEU A 577 4.84 37.14 -13.51
C LEU A 577 4.76 36.92 -11.99
#